data_AF-A0A9X7XZD8-F1
#
_entry.id   AF-A0A9X7XZD8-F1
#
_cell.length_a   1.000
_cell.length_b   1.000
_cell.length_c   1.000
_cell.angle_alpha   90.00
_cell.angle_beta   90.00
_cell.angle_gamma   90.00
#
_symmetry.space_group_name_H-M   'P 1'
#
loop_
_entity.id
_entity.type
_entity.pdbx_description
1 polymer ?
#
loop_
_entity_poly.entity_id
_entity_poly.type
_entity_poly.pdbx_seq_one_letter_code
_entity_poly.pdbx_strand_id
1 'polypeptide(L)'
;MQIYGFIYKIDSFCNYSNSWIILQDSYTDEKYGYFADKRPIEVLIKNSIINVDKPPGPTSHEVAFWIKQMFKVSKAGHGGTLEL
;
A
#
# COMPACT_ATOMS: atom_id res chain seq x y z
N MET A 1 20.31 14.01 9.68
CA MET A 1 20.21 12.53 9.53
C MET A 1 19.63 12.20 8.15
N GLN A 2 19.89 11.03 7.55
CA GLN A 2 19.38 10.73 6.19
C GLN A 2 17.92 10.25 6.22
N ILE A 3 17.08 10.77 5.33
CA ILE A 3 15.72 10.27 5.10
C ILE A 3 15.79 8.77 4.78
N TYR A 4 14.85 7.98 5.30
CA TYR A 4 14.82 6.54 5.06
C TYR A 4 14.81 6.23 3.56
N GLY A 5 15.77 5.41 3.10
CA GLY A 5 16.09 5.26 1.68
C GLY A 5 14.94 4.77 0.80
N PHE A 6 13.89 4.18 1.38
CA PHE A 6 12.68 3.82 0.65
C PHE A 6 11.99 5.02 -0.01
N ILE A 7 12.03 6.20 0.61
CA ILE A 7 11.43 7.42 0.04
C ILE A 7 12.07 7.75 -1.31
N TYR A 8 13.40 7.69 -1.41
CA TYR A 8 14.09 7.94 -2.67
C TYR A 8 13.79 6.88 -3.75
N LYS A 9 13.50 5.63 -3.36
CA LYS A 9 13.02 4.61 -4.30
C LYS A 9 11.64 4.99 -4.87
N ILE A 10 10.75 5.49 -4.02
CA ILE A 10 9.44 5.98 -4.45
C ILE A 10 9.57 7.22 -5.34
N ASP A 11 10.45 8.16 -4.98
CA ASP A 11 10.70 9.35 -5.79
C ASP A 11 11.14 8.95 -7.21
N SER A 12 12.09 8.01 -7.31
CA SER A 12 12.54 7.47 -8.60
C SER A 12 11.42 6.75 -9.36
N PHE A 13 10.59 5.95 -8.68
CA PHE A 13 9.48 5.23 -9.31
C PHE A 13 8.41 6.19 -9.86
N CYS A 14 8.12 7.26 -9.13
CA CYS A 14 7.12 8.26 -9.49
C CYS A 14 7.67 9.36 -10.41
N ASN A 15 8.95 9.30 -10.81
CA ASN A 15 9.66 10.37 -11.51
C ASN A 15 9.52 11.74 -10.81
N TYR A 16 9.58 11.73 -9.47
CA TYR A 16 9.55 12.92 -8.64
C TYR A 16 10.96 13.50 -8.53
N SER A 17 11.12 14.75 -8.94
CA SER A 17 12.43 15.41 -9.06
C SER A 17 12.65 16.54 -8.06
N ASN A 18 11.64 16.90 -7.25
CA ASN A 18 11.78 17.95 -6.26
C ASN A 18 12.55 17.46 -5.04
N SER A 19 13.32 18.35 -4.44
CA SER A 19 14.06 18.06 -3.22
C SER A 19 13.16 18.13 -1.99
N TRP A 20 13.34 17.19 -1.07
CA TRP A 20 12.73 17.25 0.26
C TRP A 20 13.33 18.41 1.08
N ILE A 21 12.47 19.26 1.65
CA ILE A 21 12.88 20.31 2.59
C ILE A 21 12.78 19.75 4.02
N ILE A 22 13.93 19.58 4.68
CA ILE A 22 13.98 19.10 6.06
C ILE A 22 13.81 20.29 6.99
N LEU A 23 12.68 20.35 7.70
CA LEU A 23 12.40 21.43 8.65
C LEU A 23 13.07 21.20 10.01
N GLN A 24 13.13 19.93 10.45
CA GLN A 24 13.67 19.56 11.75
C GLN A 24 14.21 18.13 11.72
N ASP A 25 15.36 17.90 12.35
CA ASP A 25 15.86 16.55 12.62
C ASP A 25 15.07 15.91 13.77
N SER A 26 14.65 14.67 13.58
CA SER A 26 13.88 13.90 14.57
C SER A 26 14.17 12.41 14.43
N TYR A 27 13.96 11.67 15.51
CA TYR A 27 14.26 10.24 15.59
C TYR A 27 12.99 9.46 15.92
N THR A 28 12.91 8.23 15.42
CA THR A 28 11.89 7.25 15.79
C THR A 28 12.58 5.99 16.29
N ASP A 29 11.95 5.28 17.21
CA ASP A 29 12.46 4.00 17.72
C ASP A 29 11.93 2.86 16.84
N GLU A 30 12.84 2.03 16.32
CA GLU A 30 12.50 0.90 15.44
C GLU A 30 11.69 -0.19 16.13
N LYS A 31 11.58 -0.18 17.46
CA LYS A 31 10.69 -1.11 18.19
C LYS A 31 9.20 -0.86 17.92
N TYR A 32 8.84 0.26 17.29
CA TYR A 32 7.47 0.61 16.98
C TYR A 32 7.18 0.60 15.48
N GLY A 33 6.20 -0.21 15.08
CA GLY A 33 5.74 -0.29 13.71
C GLY A 33 6.73 -0.97 12.76
N TYR A 34 6.56 -0.72 11.46
CA TYR A 34 7.40 -1.29 10.41
C TYR A 34 7.59 -0.28 9.29
N PHE A 35 8.80 -0.21 8.74
CA PHE A 35 9.02 0.44 7.45
C PHE A 35 8.16 -0.21 6.37
N ALA A 36 7.67 0.58 5.42
CA ALA A 36 6.70 0.14 4.41
C ALA A 36 7.19 -1.09 3.62
N ASP A 37 8.49 -1.14 3.30
CA ASP A 37 9.16 -2.22 2.56
C ASP A 37 9.70 -3.36 3.44
N LYS A 38 9.46 -3.30 4.77
CA LYS A 38 9.92 -4.32 5.74
C LYS A 38 8.78 -4.87 6.61
N ARG A 39 7.53 -4.63 6.23
CA ARG A 39 6.38 -5.18 6.95
C ARG A 39 6.38 -6.72 6.83
N PRO A 40 6.14 -7.46 7.92
CA PRO A 40 5.83 -8.88 7.85
C PRO A 40 4.63 -9.14 6.93
N ILE A 41 4.59 -10.30 6.30
CA ILE A 41 3.58 -10.61 5.28
C ILE A 41 2.15 -10.52 5.83
N GLU A 42 1.93 -10.88 7.08
CA GLU A 42 0.64 -10.80 7.75
C GLU A 42 0.18 -9.34 7.93
N VAL A 43 1.13 -8.44 8.18
CA VAL A 43 0.88 -7.00 8.29
C VAL A 43 0.65 -6.39 6.91
N LEU A 44 1.40 -6.82 5.90
CA LEU A 44 1.21 -6.41 4.51
C LEU A 44 -0.20 -6.74 4.03
N ILE A 45 -0.62 -7.99 4.13
CA ILE A 45 -1.95 -8.45 3.67
C ILE A 45 -3.09 -7.67 4.35
N LYS A 46 -2.95 -7.38 5.65
CA LYS A 46 -3.97 -6.61 6.40
C LYS A 46 -4.04 -5.14 6.01
N ASN A 47 -2.96 -4.57 5.46
CA ASN A 47 -2.81 -3.14 5.21
C ASN A 47 -2.34 -2.84 3.77
N SER A 48 -2.76 -3.67 2.80
CA SER A 48 -2.36 -3.54 1.40
C SER A 48 -3.43 -2.88 0.54
N ILE A 49 -2.97 -2.30 -0.57
CA ILE A 49 -3.79 -1.97 -1.74
C ILE A 49 -3.42 -2.97 -2.83
N ILE A 50 -4.41 -3.51 -3.53
CA ILE A 50 -4.20 -4.44 -4.65
C ILE A 50 -4.70 -3.74 -5.90
N ASN A 51 -3.82 -3.64 -6.91
CA ASN A 51 -4.22 -3.20 -8.24
C ASN A 51 -4.80 -4.42 -8.98
N VAL A 52 -6.11 -4.49 -9.07
CA VAL A 52 -6.83 -5.63 -9.64
C VAL A 52 -7.22 -5.29 -11.08
N ASP A 53 -6.77 -6.12 -12.02
CA ASP A 53 -7.33 -6.12 -13.37
C ASP A 53 -8.66 -6.88 -13.34
N LYS A 54 -9.77 -6.14 -13.21
CA LYS A 54 -11.10 -6.71 -13.03
C LYS A 54 -11.59 -7.34 -14.35
N PRO A 55 -11.93 -8.65 -14.38
CA PRO A 55 -12.43 -9.28 -15.59
C PRO A 55 -13.88 -8.86 -15.91
N PRO A 56 -14.32 -9.05 -17.17
CA PRO A 56 -15.74 -8.99 -17.52
C PRO A 56 -16.54 -10.17 -16.97
N GLY A 57 -17.82 -9.96 -16.71
CA GLY A 57 -18.72 -10.86 -15.98
C GLY A 57 -19.11 -10.38 -14.57
N PRO A 58 -18.21 -10.44 -13.57
CA PRO A 58 -18.55 -10.16 -12.18
C PRO A 58 -18.65 -8.66 -11.89
N THR A 59 -19.45 -8.32 -10.89
CA THR A 59 -19.53 -6.96 -10.33
C THR A 59 -18.27 -6.63 -9.52
N SER A 60 -18.03 -5.33 -9.30
CA SER A 60 -16.92 -4.87 -8.46
C SER A 60 -17.03 -5.36 -7.00
N HIS A 61 -18.26 -5.53 -6.49
CA HIS A 61 -18.53 -6.07 -5.16
C HIS A 61 -18.15 -7.55 -5.05
N GLU A 62 -18.47 -8.36 -6.07
CA GLU A 62 -18.11 -9.78 -6.10
C GLU A 62 -16.59 -9.98 -6.13
N VAL A 63 -15.89 -9.20 -6.96
CA VAL A 63 -14.42 -9.27 -7.04
C VAL A 63 -13.78 -8.90 -5.70
N ALA A 64 -14.23 -7.81 -5.06
CA ALA A 64 -13.77 -7.45 -3.72
C ALA A 64 -14.07 -8.54 -2.68
N PHE A 65 -15.25 -9.18 -2.76
CA PHE A 65 -15.62 -10.29 -1.90
C PHE A 65 -14.71 -11.51 -2.09
N TRP A 66 -14.38 -11.89 -3.33
CA TRP A 66 -13.47 -13.00 -3.59
C TRP A 66 -12.07 -12.74 -3.05
N ILE A 67 -11.53 -11.55 -3.25
CA ILE A 67 -10.22 -11.15 -2.69
C ILE A 67 -10.25 -11.25 -1.16
N LYS A 68 -11.33 -10.78 -0.52
CA LYS A 68 -11.52 -10.92 0.94
C LYS A 68 -11.43 -12.38 1.38
N GLN A 69 -12.09 -13.30 0.67
CA GLN A 69 -12.07 -14.73 0.98
C GLN A 69 -10.69 -15.36 0.74
N MET A 70 -10.05 -15.05 -0.40
CA MET A 70 -8.74 -15.59 -0.77
C MET A 70 -7.67 -15.27 0.28
N PHE A 71 -7.63 -14.02 0.75
CA PHE A 71 -6.67 -13.58 1.77
C PHE A 71 -7.15 -13.76 3.21
N LYS A 72 -8.36 -14.30 3.40
CA LYS A 72 -8.97 -14.54 4.73
C LYS A 72 -8.98 -13.29 5.62
N VAL A 73 -9.25 -12.14 5.03
CA VAL A 73 -9.30 -10.86 5.76
C VAL A 73 -10.73 -10.51 6.18
N SER A 74 -10.87 -9.76 7.28
CA SER A 74 -12.19 -9.39 7.81
C SER A 74 -12.91 -8.36 6.94
N LYS A 75 -12.18 -7.54 6.18
CA LYS A 75 -12.70 -6.47 5.35
C LYS A 75 -11.88 -6.32 4.07
N ALA A 76 -12.58 -6.08 2.95
CA ALA A 76 -12.02 -5.59 1.70
C ALA A 76 -13.05 -4.63 1.08
N GLY A 77 -12.59 -3.70 0.26
CA GLY A 77 -13.43 -2.76 -0.48
C GLY A 77 -12.76 -2.37 -1.81
N HIS A 78 -13.51 -1.75 -2.71
CA HIS A 78 -13.00 -1.26 -3.99
C HIS A 78 -13.06 0.27 -4.05
N GLY A 79 -12.15 0.89 -4.82
CA GLY A 79 -12.01 2.35 -4.91
C GLY A 79 -13.08 3.05 -5.76
N GLY A 80 -13.86 2.29 -6.52
CA GLY A 80 -14.96 2.76 -7.36
C GLY A 80 -15.63 1.58 -8.05
N THR A 81 -16.92 1.68 -8.35
CA THR A 81 -17.61 0.62 -9.10
C THR A 81 -17.22 0.73 -10.55
N LEU A 82 -16.55 -0.29 -11.07
CA LEU A 82 -16.45 -0.52 -12.50
C LEU A 82 -17.67 -1.31 -12.92
N GLU A 83 -18.49 -0.68 -13.76
CA GLU A 83 -19.55 -1.36 -14.49
C GLU A 83 -18.94 -2.23 -15.59
N LEU A 84 -19.75 -3.19 -16.03
CA LEU A 84 -19.56 -3.92 -17.28
C LEU A 84 -20.50 -3.38 -18.33
#